data_AF-A0A533N990-F1
#
_entry.id   AF-A0A533N990-F1
#
_cell.length_a   1.000
_cell.length_b   1.000
_cell.length_c   1.000
_cell.angle_alpha   90.00
_cell.angle_beta   90.00
_cell.angle_gamma   90.00
#
_symmetry.space_group_name_H-M   'P 1'
#
loop_
_entity.id
_entity.type
_entity.pdbx_description
1 polymer ?
#
loop_
_entity_poly.entity_id
_entity_poly.type
_entity_poly.pdbx_seq_one_letter_code
_entity_poly.pdbx_strand_id
1 'polypeptide(L)'
;MIGDKGNVDFDSPIPMIESQQDLFIKFMKTIFNPVKKIETDNFRTERIGEKIFWRRWDDPNEIAMLLNVNIELEKVCELLGRTWMSVDIKRGEIVPELMRWVDSKGYNLINGDIKEIIKEYLEEKKEIPKKKRASKSSCNKEINRLTDKIDKLDVRLESIRLRNRIGIINPKDEEKILDTIKEIKDIEYGLAVVNRKKTTISPH
;
A
#
# COMPACT_ATOMS: atom_id res chain seq x y z
N MET A 1 32.42 0.18 7.91
CA MET A 1 31.27 1.04 8.24
C MET A 1 30.88 1.87 7.02
N ILE A 2 29.80 1.50 6.34
CA ILE A 2 29.20 2.34 5.28
C ILE A 2 27.71 2.50 5.64
N GLY A 3 27.47 3.20 6.75
CA GLY A 3 26.35 4.14 6.83
C GLY A 3 26.80 5.41 6.12
N ASP A 4 25.84 6.21 5.64
CA ASP A 4 26.09 7.52 5.01
C ASP A 4 27.33 8.19 5.60
N LYS A 5 28.35 8.43 4.77
CA LYS A 5 29.59 9.09 5.21
C LYS A 5 29.25 10.50 5.72
N GLY A 6 28.92 10.61 7.01
CA GLY A 6 28.83 11.85 7.76
C GLY A 6 27.52 12.15 8.50
N ASN A 7 26.43 11.39 8.30
CA ASN A 7 25.13 11.71 8.92
C ASN A 7 24.65 10.61 9.87
N VAL A 8 24.37 10.98 11.12
CA VAL A 8 23.78 10.12 12.14
C VAL A 8 22.41 10.70 12.49
N ASP A 9 21.36 9.95 12.18
CA ASP A 9 19.99 10.29 12.56
C ASP A 9 19.64 9.61 13.89
N PHE A 10 18.81 10.27 14.71
CA PHE A 10 18.19 9.63 15.88
C PHE A 10 16.94 8.86 15.43
N ASP A 11 16.65 7.73 16.07
CA ASP A 11 15.50 6.88 15.75
C ASP A 11 14.14 7.53 16.06
N SER A 12 14.12 8.61 16.84
CA SER A 12 12.89 9.33 17.21
C SER A 12 13.16 10.81 17.49
N PRO A 13 12.16 11.70 17.31
CA PRO A 13 12.26 13.10 17.71
C PRO A 13 12.53 13.20 19.21
N ILE A 14 13.57 13.94 19.59
CA ILE A 14 13.88 14.20 20.99
C ILE A 14 13.31 15.60 21.32
N PRO A 15 12.19 15.69 22.05
CA PRO A 15 11.66 16.98 22.46
C PRO A 15 12.65 17.65 23.43
N MET A 16 13.07 18.86 23.10
CA MET A 16 14.00 19.65 23.92
C MET A 16 13.47 21.07 24.09
N ILE A 17 13.56 21.59 25.32
CA ILE A 17 13.37 23.02 25.58
C ILE A 17 14.59 23.81 25.09
N GLU A 18 14.43 25.12 24.86
CA GLU A 18 15.47 25.98 24.25
C GLU A 18 16.81 25.92 25.00
N SER A 19 16.78 25.95 26.33
CA SER A 19 17.98 25.83 27.16
C SER A 19 18.69 24.48 27.04
N GLN A 20 17.95 23.38 26.81
CA GLN A 20 18.52 22.07 26.52
C GLN A 20 19.13 22.01 25.12
N GLN A 21 18.47 22.61 24.14
CA GLN A 21 19.00 22.69 22.76
C GLN A 21 20.34 23.43 22.73
N ASP A 22 20.46 24.53 23.45
CA ASP A 22 21.70 25.31 23.52
C ASP A 22 22.84 24.53 24.18
N LEU A 23 22.55 23.84 25.29
CA LEU A 23 23.51 22.95 25.94
C LEU A 23 23.95 21.81 25.01
N PHE A 24 23.01 21.22 24.29
CA PHE A 24 23.28 20.15 23.33
C PHE A 24 24.13 20.65 22.16
N ILE A 25 23.79 21.78 21.54
CA ILE A 25 24.59 22.37 20.46
C ILE A 25 25.99 22.73 20.95
N LYS A 26 26.10 23.29 22.17
CA LYS A 26 27.40 23.59 22.80
C LYS A 26 28.23 22.32 22.96
N PHE A 27 27.64 21.25 23.49
CA PHE A 27 28.28 19.95 23.59
C PHE A 27 28.70 19.39 22.23
N MET A 28 27.82 19.40 21.24
CA MET A 28 28.13 18.89 19.89
C MET A 28 29.26 19.68 19.22
N LYS A 29 29.33 21.01 19.42
CA LYS A 29 30.45 21.84 18.94
C LYS A 29 31.79 21.49 19.60
N THR A 30 31.80 20.90 20.79
CA THR A 30 33.04 20.43 21.41
C THR A 30 33.57 19.15 20.76
N ILE A 31 32.69 18.34 20.17
CA ILE A 31 33.02 17.03 19.59
C ILE A 31 33.20 17.11 18.07
N PHE A 32 32.40 17.93 17.40
CA PHE A 32 32.31 18.01 15.94
C PHE A 32 32.51 19.45 15.46
N ASN A 33 33.23 19.63 14.35
CA ASN A 33 33.48 20.94 13.77
C ASN A 33 33.37 20.92 12.23
N PRO A 34 32.55 21.78 11.57
CA PRO A 34 31.61 22.78 12.12
C PRO A 34 30.15 22.29 12.26
N VAL A 35 29.51 22.62 13.39
CA VAL A 35 28.07 22.37 13.66
C VAL A 35 27.25 23.65 13.39
N LYS A 36 26.22 23.55 12.55
CA LYS A 36 25.27 24.64 12.23
C LYS A 36 23.85 24.27 12.65
N LYS A 37 23.16 25.18 13.35
CA LYS A 37 21.71 25.09 13.62
C LYS A 37 20.97 25.61 12.38
N ILE A 38 19.99 24.85 11.90
CA ILE A 38 19.13 25.23 10.77
C ILE A 38 17.68 25.07 11.24
N GLU A 39 16.91 26.16 11.20
CA GLU A 39 15.46 26.10 11.38
C GLU A 39 14.83 25.70 10.05
N THR A 40 13.99 24.66 10.07
CA THR A 40 13.36 24.14 8.87
C THR A 40 11.96 23.63 9.19
N ASP A 41 10.96 24.15 8.47
CA ASP A 41 9.60 23.62 8.48
C ASP A 41 9.45 22.42 7.53
N ASN A 42 10.45 22.23 6.66
CA ASN A 42 10.60 21.02 5.88
C ASN A 42 11.18 19.94 6.78
N PHE A 43 10.31 19.17 7.45
CA PHE A 43 10.68 17.82 7.83
C PHE A 43 11.13 17.15 6.53
N ARG A 44 12.34 16.57 6.50
CA ARG A 44 12.79 15.78 5.34
C ARG A 44 11.86 14.55 5.25
N THR A 45 10.72 14.71 4.59
CA THR A 45 9.79 13.62 4.30
C THR A 45 10.43 12.60 3.37
N GLU A 46 11.43 13.04 2.60
CA GLU A 46 12.24 12.18 1.75
C GLU A 46 13.71 12.27 2.19
N ARG A 47 14.24 11.17 2.72
CA ARG A 47 15.69 11.04 2.97
C ARG A 47 16.39 11.17 1.61
N ILE A 48 17.51 11.89 1.53
CA ILE A 48 18.21 12.17 0.26
C ILE A 48 18.75 10.87 -0.43
N GLY A 49 18.66 9.70 0.23
CA GLY A 49 18.89 8.38 -0.38
C GLY A 49 17.62 7.62 -0.85
N GLU A 50 16.41 8.10 -0.56
CA GLU A 50 15.16 7.35 -0.80
C GLU A 50 14.75 7.24 -2.27
N LYS A 51 15.22 8.10 -3.17
CA LYS A 51 14.84 8.01 -4.59
C LYS A 51 15.91 7.41 -5.48
N ILE A 52 17.17 7.42 -5.06
CA ILE A 52 18.31 7.19 -5.96
C ILE A 52 18.89 5.77 -5.82
N PHE A 53 18.69 5.08 -4.69
CA PHE A 53 19.34 3.78 -4.43
C PHE A 53 18.40 2.69 -3.88
N TRP A 54 17.12 2.67 -4.26
CA TRP A 54 16.22 1.58 -3.87
C TRP A 54 16.50 0.31 -4.68
N ARG A 55 17.58 -0.39 -4.33
CA ARG A 55 17.84 -1.74 -4.84
C ARG A 55 16.72 -2.65 -4.31
N ARG A 56 15.88 -3.12 -5.22
CA ARG A 56 14.71 -3.97 -4.90
C ARG A 56 15.18 -5.32 -4.35
N TRP A 57 14.34 -5.94 -3.53
CA TRP A 57 14.55 -7.29 -3.00
C TRP A 57 13.72 -8.29 -3.81
N ASP A 58 14.04 -8.42 -5.08
CA ASP A 58 13.33 -9.26 -6.05
C ASP A 58 14.15 -10.44 -6.57
N ASP A 59 15.42 -10.54 -6.22
CA ASP A 59 16.27 -11.70 -6.51
C ASP A 59 16.06 -12.80 -5.45
N PRO A 60 15.63 -14.01 -5.85
CA PRO A 60 15.53 -15.16 -4.95
C PRO A 60 16.83 -15.48 -4.22
N ASN A 61 17.99 -15.25 -4.83
CA ASN A 61 19.29 -15.54 -4.19
C ASN A 61 19.57 -14.57 -3.05
N GLU A 62 19.22 -13.29 -3.19
CA GLU A 62 19.38 -12.31 -2.11
C GLU A 62 18.51 -12.70 -0.92
N ILE A 63 17.27 -13.12 -1.15
CA ILE A 63 16.36 -13.57 -0.09
C ILE A 63 16.81 -14.90 0.53
N ALA A 64 17.32 -15.83 -0.27
CA ALA A 64 17.89 -17.08 0.25
C ALA A 64 19.06 -16.81 1.19
N MET A 65 19.89 -15.81 0.87
CA MET A 65 20.98 -15.37 1.75
C MET A 65 20.46 -14.82 3.08
N LEU A 66 19.30 -14.16 3.09
CA LEU A 66 18.68 -13.68 4.34
C LEU A 66 18.30 -14.82 5.28
N LEU A 67 17.93 -15.99 4.75
CA LEU A 67 17.56 -17.17 5.53
C LEU A 67 18.76 -17.96 6.07
N ASN A 68 19.97 -17.67 5.59
CA ASN A 68 21.15 -18.40 5.99
C ASN A 68 21.60 -17.94 7.39
N VAL A 69 21.30 -18.77 8.39
CA VAL A 69 21.67 -18.55 9.80
C VAL A 69 23.14 -18.88 10.10
N ASN A 70 23.82 -19.58 9.19
CA ASN A 70 25.21 -20.01 9.38
C ASN A 70 26.24 -18.96 8.95
N ILE A 71 25.79 -17.84 8.38
CA ILE A 71 26.65 -16.75 7.94
C ILE A 71 26.43 -15.54 8.86
N GLU A 72 27.52 -15.00 9.39
CA GLU A 72 27.52 -13.76 10.18
C GLU A 72 26.93 -12.59 9.38
N LEU A 73 26.24 -11.70 10.09
CA LEU A 73 25.45 -10.64 9.47
C LEU A 73 26.32 -9.66 8.68
N GLU A 74 27.52 -9.32 9.17
CA GLU A 74 28.49 -8.48 8.46
C GLU A 74 28.84 -9.08 7.09
N LYS A 75 29.09 -10.39 7.04
CA LYS A 75 29.44 -11.10 5.81
C LYS A 75 28.25 -11.18 4.84
N VAL A 76 27.03 -11.35 5.35
CA VAL A 76 25.81 -11.24 4.53
C VAL A 76 25.70 -9.85 3.90
N CYS A 77 25.97 -8.79 4.67
CA CYS A 77 25.93 -7.41 4.19
C CYS A 77 26.95 -7.16 3.08
N GLU A 78 28.18 -7.66 3.25
CA GLU A 78 29.23 -7.59 2.23
C GLU A 78 28.85 -8.33 0.95
N LEU A 79 28.37 -9.57 1.06
CA LEU A 79 27.98 -10.39 -0.10
C LEU A 79 26.83 -9.77 -0.89
N LEU A 80 25.87 -9.16 -0.21
CA LEU A 80 24.73 -8.51 -0.86
C LEU A 80 25.06 -7.08 -1.35
N GLY A 81 26.16 -6.49 -0.87
CA GLY A 81 26.46 -5.08 -1.07
C GLY A 81 25.38 -4.19 -0.46
N ARG A 82 24.86 -4.56 0.71
CA ARG A 82 23.78 -3.86 1.42
C ARG A 82 24.21 -3.45 2.82
N THR A 83 23.53 -2.46 3.39
CA THR A 83 23.79 -2.03 4.76
C THR A 83 23.20 -3.01 5.76
N TRP A 84 23.82 -3.10 6.94
CA TRP A 84 23.33 -3.87 8.08
C TRP A 84 21.84 -3.62 8.36
N MET A 85 21.45 -2.34 8.42
CA MET A 85 20.06 -1.95 8.66
C MET A 85 19.12 -2.42 7.55
N SER A 86 19.54 -2.36 6.28
CA SER A 86 18.71 -2.83 5.16
C SER A 86 18.47 -4.35 5.23
N VAL A 87 19.50 -5.11 5.62
CA VAL A 87 19.40 -6.57 5.79
C VAL A 87 18.53 -6.91 6.99
N ASP A 88 18.73 -6.23 8.12
CA ASP A 88 17.99 -6.49 9.36
C ASP A 88 16.50 -6.20 9.23
N ILE A 89 16.14 -4.99 8.74
CA ILE A 89 14.75 -4.62 8.45
C ILE A 89 14.12 -5.65 7.50
N LYS A 90 14.86 -6.05 6.44
CA LYS A 90 14.31 -6.98 5.46
C LYS A 90 14.13 -8.39 6.02
N ARG A 91 15.03 -8.85 6.89
CA ARG A 91 14.86 -10.11 7.62
C ARG A 91 13.62 -10.08 8.49
N GLY A 92 13.43 -9.01 9.27
CA GLY A 92 12.26 -8.81 10.12
C GLY A 92 10.94 -8.80 9.33
N GLU A 93 10.95 -8.27 8.11
CA GLU A 93 9.78 -8.27 7.22
C GLU A 93 9.55 -9.64 6.55
N ILE A 94 10.55 -10.15 5.82
CA ILE A 94 10.37 -11.30 4.91
C ILE A 94 10.33 -12.63 5.63
N VAL A 95 11.17 -12.85 6.64
CA VAL A 95 11.32 -14.20 7.23
C VAL A 95 10.02 -14.67 7.89
N PRO A 96 9.35 -13.87 8.74
CA PRO A 96 8.08 -14.30 9.33
C PRO A 96 6.94 -14.44 8.30
N GLU A 97 6.96 -13.66 7.23
CA GLU A 97 5.97 -13.76 6.15
C GLU A 97 6.18 -15.03 5.33
N LEU A 98 7.42 -15.32 4.91
CA LEU A 98 7.77 -16.51 4.15
C LEU A 98 7.49 -17.78 4.96
N MET A 99 7.83 -17.82 6.25
CA MET A 99 7.56 -18.98 7.12
C MET A 99 6.06 -19.31 7.17
N ARG A 100 5.21 -18.29 7.34
CA ARG A 100 3.74 -18.47 7.32
C ARG A 100 3.24 -18.96 5.96
N TRP A 101 3.81 -18.42 4.88
CA TRP A 101 3.45 -18.83 3.53
C TRP A 101 3.84 -20.29 3.26
N VAL A 102 5.06 -20.69 3.62
CA VAL A 102 5.57 -22.06 3.50
C VAL A 102 4.68 -23.04 4.28
N ASP A 103 4.35 -22.71 5.52
CA ASP A 103 3.47 -23.52 6.37
C ASP A 103 2.09 -23.72 5.71
N SER A 104 1.51 -22.64 5.15
CA SER A 104 0.22 -22.71 4.45
C SER A 104 0.23 -23.58 3.18
N LYS A 105 1.41 -23.77 2.56
CA LYS A 105 1.60 -24.61 1.37
C LYS A 105 2.05 -26.03 1.71
N GLY A 106 2.41 -26.30 2.97
CA GLY A 106 2.99 -27.56 3.40
C GLY A 106 4.42 -27.80 2.88
N TYR A 107 5.16 -26.74 2.55
CA TYR A 107 6.54 -26.86 2.10
C TYR A 107 7.50 -27.09 3.27
N ASN A 108 8.62 -27.78 3.01
CA ASN A 108 9.68 -27.99 3.98
C ASN A 108 10.90 -27.15 3.61
N LEU A 109 11.18 -26.10 4.39
CA LEU A 109 12.32 -25.20 4.17
C LEU A 109 13.69 -25.82 4.50
N ILE A 110 13.72 -26.89 5.30
CA ILE A 110 14.98 -27.53 5.73
C ILE A 110 15.50 -28.46 4.64
N ASN A 111 14.60 -29.24 4.04
CA ASN A 111 14.95 -30.30 3.10
C ASN A 111 14.57 -29.99 1.65
N GLY A 112 13.83 -28.91 1.40
CA GLY A 112 13.39 -28.51 0.07
C GLY A 112 14.40 -27.62 -0.67
N ASP A 113 14.15 -27.40 -1.96
CA ASP A 113 14.88 -26.39 -2.73
C ASP A 113 14.39 -24.99 -2.33
N ILE A 114 15.10 -24.38 -1.38
CA ILE A 114 14.81 -23.05 -0.86
C ILE A 114 14.67 -22.01 -1.97
N LYS A 115 15.44 -22.13 -3.07
CA LYS A 115 15.42 -21.13 -4.15
C LYS A 115 14.12 -21.19 -4.93
N GLU A 116 13.65 -22.37 -5.28
CA GLU A 116 12.38 -22.55 -5.98
C GLU A 116 11.19 -22.13 -5.09
N ILE A 117 11.23 -22.47 -3.79
CA ILE A 117 10.23 -22.04 -2.80
C ILE A 117 10.15 -20.51 -2.73
N ILE A 118 11.29 -19.82 -2.64
CA ILE A 118 11.34 -18.35 -2.58
C ILE A 118 10.84 -17.74 -3.90
N LYS A 119 11.20 -18.33 -5.04
CA LYS A 119 10.77 -17.85 -6.35
C LYS A 119 9.25 -17.93 -6.49
N GLU A 120 8.64 -19.04 -6.12
CA GLU A 120 7.18 -19.20 -6.12
C GLU A 120 6.52 -18.19 -5.16
N TYR A 121 7.07 -18.01 -3.96
CA TYR A 121 6.61 -16.99 -3.01
C TYR A 121 6.64 -15.58 -3.60
N LEU A 122 7.74 -15.19 -4.26
CA LEU A 122 7.88 -13.87 -4.89
C LEU A 122 6.90 -13.67 -6.06
N GLU A 123 6.64 -14.72 -6.84
CA GLU A 123 5.66 -14.69 -7.91
C GLU A 123 4.24 -14.51 -7.35
N GLU A 124 3.84 -15.29 -6.34
CA GLU A 124 2.52 -15.17 -5.72
C GLU A 124 2.34 -13.80 -5.06
N LYS A 125 3.38 -13.28 -4.38
CA LYS A 125 3.37 -11.94 -3.79
C LYS A 125 3.24 -10.83 -4.84
N LYS A 126 3.72 -11.02 -6.07
CA LYS A 126 3.50 -10.09 -7.19
C LYS A 126 2.09 -10.23 -7.79
N GLU A 127 1.53 -11.43 -7.82
CA GLU A 127 0.22 -11.71 -8.40
C GLU A 127 -0.94 -11.28 -7.49
N ILE A 128 -0.81 -11.36 -6.16
CA ILE A 128 -1.87 -10.94 -5.22
C ILE A 128 -2.29 -9.48 -5.44
N PRO A 129 -1.37 -8.48 -5.47
CA PRO A 129 -1.72 -7.10 -5.77
C PRO A 129 -2.34 -6.92 -7.16
N LYS A 130 -1.87 -7.65 -8.18
CA LYS A 130 -2.44 -7.59 -9.54
C LYS A 130 -3.88 -8.09 -9.55
N LYS A 131 -4.15 -9.25 -8.94
CA LYS A 131 -5.50 -9.82 -8.80
C LYS A 131 -6.42 -8.88 -8.01
N LYS A 132 -5.95 -8.31 -6.89
CA LYS A 132 -6.69 -7.31 -6.12
C LYS A 132 -7.00 -6.06 -6.95
N ARG A 133 -6.03 -5.53 -7.70
CA ARG A 133 -6.22 -4.37 -8.60
C ARG A 133 -7.22 -4.68 -9.73
N ALA A 134 -7.10 -5.84 -10.36
CA ALA A 134 -8.02 -6.27 -11.42
C ALA A 134 -9.44 -6.43 -10.90
N SER A 135 -9.61 -7.07 -9.73
CA SER A 135 -10.90 -7.23 -9.06
C SER A 135 -11.52 -5.88 -8.66
N LYS A 136 -10.73 -4.97 -8.09
CA LYS A 136 -11.17 -3.60 -7.75
C LYS A 136 -11.57 -2.80 -9.00
N SER A 137 -10.80 -2.92 -10.08
CA SER A 137 -11.11 -2.30 -11.37
C SER A 137 -12.44 -2.82 -11.94
N SER A 138 -12.66 -4.14 -11.92
CA SER A 138 -13.91 -4.75 -12.35
C SER A 138 -15.11 -4.31 -11.50
N CYS A 139 -14.97 -4.27 -10.17
CA CYS A 139 -16.03 -3.77 -9.29
C CYS A 139 -16.35 -2.30 -9.57
N ASN A 140 -15.33 -1.45 -9.77
CA ASN A 140 -15.54 -0.05 -10.09
C ASN A 140 -16.23 0.15 -11.45
N LYS A 141 -15.88 -0.65 -12.46
CA LYS A 141 -16.58 -0.61 -13.76
C LYS A 141 -18.05 -0.95 -13.62
N GLU A 142 -18.38 -1.95 -12.81
CA GLU A 142 -19.78 -2.33 -12.59
C GLU A 142 -20.53 -1.28 -11.78
N ILE A 143 -19.91 -0.70 -10.74
CA ILE A 143 -20.50 0.43 -10.00
C ILE A 143 -20.81 1.58 -10.96
N ASN A 144 -19.84 2.02 -11.76
CA ASN A 144 -20.03 3.11 -12.71
C ASN A 144 -21.16 2.78 -13.71
N ARG A 145 -21.21 1.56 -14.22
CA ARG A 145 -22.27 1.12 -15.14
C ARG A 145 -23.66 1.19 -14.50
N LEU A 146 -23.79 0.79 -13.23
CA LEU A 146 -25.06 0.84 -12.51
C LEU A 146 -25.44 2.29 -12.18
N THR A 147 -24.49 3.12 -11.76
CA THR A 147 -24.70 4.56 -11.54
C THR A 147 -25.17 5.25 -12.83
N ASP A 148 -24.49 5.02 -13.95
CA ASP A 148 -24.87 5.59 -15.26
C ASP A 148 -26.30 5.18 -15.68
N LYS A 149 -26.76 4.00 -15.26
CA LYS A 149 -28.14 3.57 -15.50
C LYS A 149 -29.13 4.32 -14.61
N ILE A 150 -28.83 4.49 -13.33
CA ILE A 150 -29.65 5.28 -12.40
C ILE A 150 -29.80 6.70 -12.93
N ASP A 151 -28.69 7.35 -13.30
CA ASP A 151 -28.71 8.72 -13.83
C ASP A 151 -29.61 8.85 -15.08
N LYS A 152 -29.58 7.87 -15.98
CA LYS A 152 -30.47 7.85 -17.16
C LYS A 152 -31.93 7.67 -16.79
N LEU A 153 -32.22 6.82 -15.81
CA LEU A 153 -33.59 6.60 -15.32
C LEU A 153 -34.11 7.84 -14.59
N ASP A 154 -33.27 8.53 -13.82
CA ASP A 154 -33.61 9.79 -13.16
C ASP A 154 -33.91 10.90 -14.17
N VAL A 155 -33.09 11.06 -15.22
CA VAL A 155 -33.36 12.00 -16.31
C VAL A 155 -34.69 11.69 -17.00
N ARG A 156 -34.99 10.41 -17.23
CA ARG A 156 -36.28 9.98 -17.81
C ARG A 156 -37.44 10.33 -16.88
N LEU A 157 -37.27 10.09 -15.58
CA LEU A 157 -38.29 10.34 -14.57
C LEU A 157 -38.57 11.85 -14.44
N GLU A 158 -37.52 12.68 -14.41
CA GLU A 158 -37.66 14.14 -14.41
C GLU A 158 -38.29 14.67 -15.70
N SER A 159 -37.99 14.08 -16.85
CA SER A 159 -38.66 14.42 -18.12
C SER A 159 -40.17 14.16 -18.04
N ILE A 160 -40.59 13.01 -17.50
CA ILE A 160 -42.02 12.70 -17.32
C ILE A 160 -42.66 13.68 -16.33
N ARG A 161 -42.03 13.93 -15.18
CA ARG A 161 -42.51 14.90 -14.18
C ARG A 161 -42.62 16.31 -14.73
N LEU A 162 -41.68 16.74 -15.57
CA LEU A 162 -41.71 18.05 -16.21
C LEU A 162 -42.90 18.16 -17.18
N ARG A 163 -43.13 17.15 -18.03
CA ARG A 163 -44.28 17.11 -18.94
C ARG A 163 -45.62 17.19 -18.19
N ASN A 164 -45.75 16.44 -17.11
CA ASN A 164 -46.94 16.49 -16.26
C ASN A 164 -47.14 17.89 -15.64
N ARG A 165 -46.06 18.55 -15.19
CA ARG A 165 -46.11 19.93 -14.64
C ARG A 165 -46.58 20.97 -15.66
N ILE A 166 -46.25 20.81 -16.94
CA ILE A 166 -46.66 21.72 -18.02
C ILE A 166 -48.02 21.33 -18.65
N GLY A 167 -48.74 20.36 -18.07
CA GLY A 167 -50.07 19.96 -18.51
C GLY A 167 -50.10 18.97 -19.69
N ILE A 168 -48.96 18.41 -20.11
CA ILE A 168 -48.88 17.37 -21.14
C ILE A 168 -48.98 16.01 -20.44
N ILE A 169 -50.21 15.54 -20.23
CA ILE A 169 -50.49 14.28 -19.52
C ILE A 169 -50.64 13.14 -20.54
N ASN A 170 -49.84 12.08 -20.36
CA ASN A 170 -50.04 10.81 -21.06
C ASN A 170 -50.68 9.80 -20.11
N PRO A 171 -51.72 9.05 -20.51
CA PRO A 171 -52.36 8.04 -19.67
C PRO A 171 -51.41 6.96 -19.10
N LYS A 172 -50.27 6.73 -19.77
CA LYS A 172 -49.27 5.74 -19.35
C LYS A 172 -48.15 6.30 -18.48
N ASP A 173 -48.17 7.58 -18.13
CA ASP A 173 -47.04 8.20 -17.42
C ASP A 173 -46.95 7.76 -15.95
N GLU A 174 -48.07 7.49 -15.28
CA GLU A 174 -48.07 6.95 -13.91
C GLU A 174 -47.45 5.55 -13.85
N GLU A 175 -47.85 4.66 -14.76
CA GLU A 175 -47.29 3.30 -14.90
C GLU A 175 -45.79 3.37 -15.16
N LYS A 176 -45.36 4.21 -16.11
CA LYS A 176 -43.94 4.40 -16.43
C LYS A 176 -43.12 4.95 -15.26
N ILE A 177 -43.69 5.84 -14.45
CA ILE A 177 -43.00 6.35 -13.25
C ILE A 177 -42.79 5.22 -12.25
N LEU A 178 -43.84 4.43 -11.97
CA LEU A 178 -43.76 3.30 -11.03
C LEU A 178 -42.74 2.26 -11.48
N ASP A 179 -42.74 1.91 -12.77
CA ASP A 179 -41.77 0.98 -13.36
C ASP A 179 -40.33 1.52 -13.25
N THR A 180 -40.13 2.80 -13.55
CA THR A 180 -38.81 3.44 -13.48
C THR A 180 -38.29 3.48 -12.04
N ILE A 181 -39.16 3.79 -11.06
CA ILE A 181 -38.80 3.77 -9.63
C ILE A 181 -38.44 2.35 -9.18
N LYS A 182 -39.18 1.34 -9.63
CA LYS A 182 -38.89 -0.05 -9.32
C LYS A 182 -37.54 -0.48 -9.89
N GLU A 183 -37.26 -0.12 -11.15
CA GLU A 183 -35.98 -0.42 -11.80
C GLU A 183 -34.81 0.27 -11.09
N ILE A 184 -34.96 1.52 -10.65
CA ILE A 184 -33.95 2.21 -9.83
C ILE A 184 -33.69 1.45 -8.53
N LYS A 185 -34.73 1.07 -7.78
CA LYS A 185 -34.58 0.34 -6.51
C LYS A 185 -33.88 -1.02 -6.69
N ASP A 186 -34.19 -1.73 -7.77
CA ASP A 186 -33.54 -3.01 -8.08
C ASP A 186 -32.05 -2.81 -8.39
N ILE A 187 -31.70 -1.74 -9.11
CA ILE A 187 -30.31 -1.37 -9.41
C ILE A 187 -29.58 -0.92 -8.14
N GLU A 188 -30.20 -0.12 -7.27
CA GLU A 188 -29.64 0.31 -5.98
C GLU A 188 -29.32 -0.88 -5.07
N TYR A 189 -30.21 -1.87 -5.03
CA TYR A 189 -29.96 -3.12 -4.33
C TYR A 189 -28.74 -3.86 -4.91
N GLY A 190 -28.65 -3.97 -6.23
CA GLY A 190 -27.48 -4.54 -6.91
C GLY A 190 -26.18 -3.78 -6.57
N LEU A 191 -26.24 -2.45 -6.55
CA LEU A 191 -25.12 -1.58 -6.22
C LEU A 191 -24.66 -1.76 -4.76
N ALA A 192 -25.61 -1.92 -3.82
CA ALA A 192 -25.32 -2.26 -2.43
C ALA A 192 -24.58 -3.61 -2.29
N VAL A 193 -24.99 -4.62 -3.07
CA VAL A 193 -24.32 -5.94 -3.10
C VAL A 193 -22.89 -5.83 -3.64
N VAL A 194 -22.67 -5.06 -4.72
CA VAL A 194 -21.33 -4.86 -5.30
C VAL A 194 -20.44 -4.08 -4.33
N ASN A 195 -20.97 -3.07 -3.64
CA ASN A 195 -20.23 -2.32 -2.63
C ASN A 195 -19.81 -3.19 -1.44
N ARG A 196 -20.67 -4.10 -0.97
CA ARG A 196 -20.31 -5.08 0.08
C ARG A 196 -19.16 -5.99 -0.36
N LYS A 197 -19.17 -6.47 -1.61
CA LYS A 197 -18.07 -7.26 -2.18
C LYS A 197 -16.77 -6.46 -2.25
N LYS A 198 -16.84 -5.17 -2.62
CA LYS A 198 -15.68 -4.28 -2.67
C LYS A 198 -15.04 -4.11 -1.29
N THR A 199 -15.82 -3.94 -0.23
CA THR A 199 -15.30 -3.89 1.16
C THR A 199 -14.61 -5.18 1.58
N THR A 200 -15.10 -6.35 1.15
CA THR A 200 -14.43 -7.63 1.46
C THR A 200 -13.11 -7.86 0.71
N ILE A 201 -12.89 -7.20 -0.43
CA ILE A 201 -11.65 -7.34 -1.22
C ILE A 201 -10.51 -6.47 -0.65
N SER A 202 -10.83 -5.47 0.17
CA SER A 202 -9.87 -4.57 0.82
C SER A 202 -10.19 -4.40 2.31
N PRO A 203 -10.09 -5.48 3.12
CA PRO A 203 -10.02 -5.31 4.57
C PRO A 203 -8.73 -4.54 4.85
N HIS A 204 -8.85 -3.49 5.66
CA HIS A 204 -7.75 -2.60 6.05
C HIS A 204 -6.53 -3.35 6.58
#